data_AF-A0A8B6X4V4-F1
#
_entry.id   AF-A0A8B6X4V4-F1
#
_cell.length_a   1.000
_cell.length_b   1.000
_cell.length_c   1.000
_cell.angle_alpha   90.00
_cell.angle_beta   90.00
_cell.angle_gamma   90.00
#
_symmetry.space_group_name_H-M   'P 1'
#
loop_
_entity.id
_entity.type
_entity.pdbx_description
1 polymer ?
#
loop_
_entity_poly.entity_id
_entity_poly.type
_entity_poly.pdbx_seq_one_letter_code
_entity_poly.pdbx_strand_id
1 'polypeptide(L)'
;MSKPAFLDDFQQKLADFMRNSPVADVDRNLRATLTQGLAKLDVVTREEFEVQAEILARTRAKVAELEARIASLEAGRDTPAA
;
A
#
# COMPACT_ATOMS: atom_id res chain seq x y z
N MET A 1 23.34 8.78 10.09
CA MET A 1 22.14 7.96 9.86
C MET A 1 22.38 6.63 10.55
N SER A 2 21.68 6.37 11.66
CA SER A 2 21.85 5.15 12.46
C SER A 2 20.94 4.05 11.89
N LYS A 3 21.45 2.82 11.74
CA LYS A 3 20.60 1.68 11.39
C LYS A 3 19.45 1.60 12.41
N PRO A 4 18.20 1.42 11.95
CA PRO A 4 17.08 1.39 12.86
C PRO A 4 17.14 0.10 13.71
N ALA A 5 17.04 0.25 15.04
CA ALA A 5 17.28 -0.79 16.04
C ALA A 5 16.50 -2.11 15.82
N PHE A 6 15.41 -2.08 15.05
CA PHE A 6 14.66 -3.27 14.68
C PHE A 6 15.43 -4.25 13.77
N LEU A 7 16.36 -3.75 12.94
CA LEU A 7 17.14 -4.59 12.03
C LEU A 7 18.17 -5.41 12.80
N ASP A 8 18.76 -4.83 13.84
CA ASP A 8 19.76 -5.49 14.67
C ASP A 8 19.10 -6.60 15.51
N ASP A 9 17.94 -6.30 16.12
CA ASP A 9 17.09 -7.26 16.83
C ASP A 9 16.66 -8.45 15.95
N PHE A 10 16.36 -8.18 14.68
CA PHE A 10 16.00 -9.22 13.71
C PHE A 10 17.19 -10.11 13.35
N GLN A 11 18.38 -9.52 13.15
CA GLN A 11 19.60 -10.28 12.85
C GLN A 11 20.00 -11.21 14.01
N GLN A 12 19.91 -10.75 15.25
CA GLN A 12 20.24 -11.55 16.42
C GLN A 12 19.29 -12.74 16.59
N LYS A 13 17.97 -12.51 16.48
CA LYS A 13 16.96 -13.58 16.56
C LYS A 13 17.11 -14.61 15.43
N LEU A 14 17.47 -14.17 14.22
CA LEU A 14 17.72 -15.04 13.08
C LEU A 14 18.94 -15.96 13.31
N ALA A 15 20.02 -15.41 13.87
CA ALA A 15 21.25 -16.13 14.14
C ALA A 15 21.08 -17.19 15.23
N ASP A 16 20.36 -16.87 16.29
CA ASP A 16 20.08 -17.81 17.40
C ASP A 16 19.17 -18.96 16.96
N PHE A 17 18.23 -18.66 16.06
CA PHE A 17 17.31 -19.63 15.52
C PHE A 17 17.99 -20.64 14.57
N MET A 18 18.91 -20.16 13.72
CA MET A 18 19.70 -21.01 12.81
C MET A 18 20.65 -21.97 13.54
N ARG A 19 21.16 -21.59 14.72
CA ARG A 19 22.08 -22.43 15.51
C ARG A 19 21.39 -23.58 16.25
N ASN A 20 20.11 -23.41 16.57
CA ASN A 20 19.40 -24.27 17.53
C ASN A 20 18.21 -25.03 16.94
N SER A 21 17.96 -24.99 15.62
CA SER A 21 16.79 -25.66 15.03
C SER A 21 17.10 -26.48 13.78
N PRO A 22 16.43 -27.64 13.61
CA PRO A 22 16.47 -28.43 12.37
C PRO A 22 16.04 -27.59 11.16
N VAL A 23 16.62 -27.87 9.98
CA VAL A 23 16.38 -27.12 8.73
C VAL A 23 14.88 -27.00 8.39
N ALA A 24 14.07 -28.02 8.69
CA ALA A 24 12.62 -28.01 8.46
C ALA A 24 11.85 -27.05 9.40
N ASP A 25 12.27 -26.95 10.67
CA ASP A 25 11.68 -26.00 11.61
C ASP A 25 12.09 -24.57 11.25
N VAL A 26 13.29 -24.42 10.66
CA VAL A 26 13.80 -23.14 10.20
C VAL A 26 12.89 -22.50 9.15
N ASP A 27 12.55 -23.23 8.10
CA ASP A 27 11.66 -22.72 7.04
C ASP A 27 10.28 -22.33 7.59
N ARG A 28 9.71 -23.15 8.47
CA ARG A 28 8.39 -22.90 9.05
C ARG A 28 8.35 -21.62 9.91
N ASN A 29 9.30 -21.45 10.81
CA ASN A 29 9.34 -20.27 11.69
C ASN A 29 9.76 -19.00 10.95
N LEU A 30 10.62 -19.10 9.93
CA LEU A 30 10.93 -17.96 9.05
C LEU A 30 9.70 -17.49 8.31
N ARG A 31 8.92 -18.39 7.71
CA ARG A 31 7.65 -18.06 7.05
C ARG A 31 6.67 -17.41 8.04
N ALA A 32 6.50 -17.98 9.23
CA ALA A 32 5.62 -17.41 10.24
C ALA A 32 6.06 -16.00 10.68
N THR A 33 7.36 -15.79 10.88
CA THR A 33 7.93 -14.49 11.28
C THR A 33 7.81 -13.46 10.17
N LEU A 34 8.05 -13.84 8.91
CA LEU A 34 7.87 -12.96 7.75
C LEU A 34 6.41 -12.57 7.57
N THR A 35 5.48 -13.53 7.66
CA THR A 35 4.04 -13.25 7.59
C THR A 35 3.61 -12.31 8.72
N GLN A 36 4.08 -12.53 9.95
CA GLN A 36 3.77 -11.67 11.08
C GLN A 36 4.44 -10.28 10.97
N GLY A 37 5.63 -10.21 10.37
CA GLY A 37 6.32 -8.96 10.08
C GLY A 37 5.61 -8.14 9.02
N LEU A 38 5.20 -8.78 7.92
CA LEU A 38 4.40 -8.15 6.86
C LEU A 38 3.04 -7.68 7.37
N ALA A 39 2.37 -8.47 8.20
CA ALA A 39 1.10 -8.09 8.82
C ALA A 39 1.20 -6.83 9.70
N LYS A 40 2.38 -6.53 10.27
CA LYS A 40 2.64 -5.32 11.06
C LYS A 40 2.96 -4.09 10.21
N LEU A 41 3.18 -4.25 8.91
CA LEU A 41 3.56 -3.17 7.99
C LEU A 41 2.37 -2.61 7.20
N ASP A 42 1.13 -2.89 7.64
CA ASP A 42 -0.12 -2.49 6.98
C ASP A 42 -0.08 -2.75 5.46
N VAL A 43 0.51 -3.88 5.06
CA VAL A 43 0.66 -4.22 3.64
C VAL A 43 -0.67 -4.68 3.08
N VAL A 44 -1.05 -4.13 1.93
CA VAL A 44 -2.14 -4.64 1.10
C VAL A 44 -1.59 -5.62 0.08
N THR A 45 -2.41 -6.56 -0.34
CA THR A 45 -2.06 -7.44 -1.46
C THR A 45 -1.93 -6.64 -2.75
N ARG A 46 -1.17 -7.17 -3.71
CA ARG A 46 -1.05 -6.54 -5.03
C ARG A 46 -2.42 -6.40 -5.72
N GLU A 47 -3.30 -7.40 -5.57
CA GLU A 47 -4.64 -7.38 -6.14
C GLU A 47 -5.50 -6.25 -5.54
N GLU A 48 -5.50 -6.11 -4.20
CA GLU A 48 -6.20 -5.01 -3.52
C GLU A 48 -5.67 -3.64 -3.98
N PHE A 49 -4.35 -3.51 -4.12
CA PHE A 49 -3.74 -2.28 -4.64
C PHE A 49 -4.20 -1.96 -6.06
N GLU A 50 -4.23 -2.95 -6.95
CA GLU A 50 -4.66 -2.78 -8.34
C GLU A 50 -6.13 -2.36 -8.43
N VAL A 51 -7.00 -2.97 -7.63
CA VAL A 51 -8.42 -2.56 -7.51
C VAL A 51 -8.54 -1.11 -7.05
N GLN A 52 -7.81 -0.70 -6.03
CA GLN A 52 -7.84 0.69 -5.55
C GLN A 52 -7.31 1.69 -6.59
N ALA A 53 -6.27 1.30 -7.35
CA ALA A 53 -5.75 2.12 -8.44
C ALA A 53 -6.79 2.32 -9.56
N GLU A 54 -7.55 1.28 -9.90
CA GLU A 54 -8.63 1.36 -10.89
C GLU A 54 -9.79 2.24 -10.40
N ILE A 55 -10.20 2.09 -9.13
CA ILE A 55 -11.20 2.95 -8.50
C ILE A 55 -10.75 4.41 -8.59
N LEU A 56 -9.51 4.71 -8.18
CA LEU A 56 -8.97 6.07 -8.22
C LEU A 56 -8.94 6.64 -9.65
N ALA A 57 -8.56 5.84 -10.65
CA ALA A 57 -8.56 6.26 -12.04
C ALA A 57 -9.98 6.64 -12.52
N ARG A 58 -10.98 5.81 -12.20
CA ARG A 58 -12.39 6.09 -12.53
C ARG A 58 -12.92 7.33 -11.83
N THR A 59 -12.59 7.51 -10.55
CA THR A 59 -12.98 8.70 -9.78
C THR A 59 -12.38 9.96 -10.39
N ARG A 60 -11.09 9.95 -10.77
CA ARG A 60 -10.46 11.10 -11.45
C ARG A 60 -11.12 11.43 -12.77
N ALA A 61 -11.44 10.42 -13.59
CA ALA A 61 -12.18 10.62 -14.83
C ALA A 61 -13.56 11.25 -14.57
N LYS A 62 -14.27 10.78 -13.53
CA LYS A 62 -15.58 11.33 -13.17
C LYS A 62 -15.50 12.77 -12.67
N VAL A 63 -14.48 13.10 -11.86
CA VAL A 63 -14.23 14.46 -11.40
C VAL A 63 -14.00 15.39 -12.59
N ALA A 64 -13.13 15.02 -13.53
CA ALA A 64 -12.87 15.83 -14.72
C ALA A 64 -14.12 16.06 -15.59
N GLU A 65 -14.98 15.04 -15.74
CA GLU A 65 -16.28 15.18 -16.44
C GLU A 65 -17.20 16.18 -15.73
N LEU A 66 -17.29 16.10 -14.40
CA LEU A 66 -18.12 16.99 -13.60
C LEU A 66 -17.59 18.43 -13.63
N GLU A 67 -16.28 18.62 -13.53
CA GLU A 67 -15.63 19.93 -13.67
C GLU A 67 -15.94 20.56 -15.03
N ALA A 68 -15.83 19.78 -16.12
CA ALA A 68 -16.17 20.26 -17.47
C ALA A 68 -17.66 20.65 -17.59
N ARG A 69 -18.56 19.87 -16.98
CA ARG A 69 -20.00 20.18 -16.94
C ARG A 69 -20.28 21.46 -16.17
N ILE A 70 -19.65 21.65 -15.01
CA ILE A 70 -19.79 22.85 -14.21
C ILE A 70 -19.31 24.07 -15.01
N ALA A 71 -18.11 24.00 -15.61
CA ALA A 71 -17.57 25.08 -16.43
C ALA A 71 -18.51 25.46 -17.59
N SER A 72 -19.12 24.48 -18.26
CA SER A 72 -20.10 24.74 -19.31
C SER A 72 -21.37 25.44 -18.79
N LEU A 73 -21.82 25.09 -17.58
CA LEU A 73 -23.00 25.70 -16.98
C LEU A 73 -22.71 27.11 -16.46
N GLU A 74 -21.52 27.34 -15.91
CA GLU A 74 -21.05 28.67 -15.48
C GLU A 74 -20.92 29.62 -16.68
N ALA A 75 -20.29 29.17 -17.78
CA ALA A 75 -20.19 29.96 -19.01
C ALA A 75 -21.57 30.32 -19.61
N GLY A 76 -22.54 29.41 -19.51
CA GLY A 76 -23.92 29.65 -19.95
C GLY A 76 -24.70 30.63 -19.06
N ARG A 77 -24.34 30.80 -17.78
CA ARG A 77 -24.95 31.79 -16.88
C ARG A 77 -24.36 33.18 -17.01
N ASP A 78 -23.07 33.28 -17.33
CA ASP A 78 -22.36 34.56 -17.45
C ASP A 78 -22.56 35.25 -18.81
N THR A 79 -23.27 34.62 -19.75
CA THR A 79 -23.71 35.29 -20.98
C THR A 79 -24.96 36.12 -20.67
N PRO A 80 -24.88 37.47 -20.62
CA PRO A 80 -26.06 38.29 -20.41
C PRO A 80 -26.96 38.13 -21.64
N ALA A 81 -28.25 37.89 -21.42
CA ALA A 81 -29.24 37.98 -22.49
C ALA A 81 -29.14 39.38 -23.13
N ALA A 82 -28.65 39.41 -24.37
CA ALA A 82 -28.73 40.58 -25.24
C ALA A 82 -30.15 40.70 -25.82
#